data_AF-A0A7Y8JF11-F1
#
_entry.id   AF-A0A7Y8JF11-F1
#
_cell.length_a   1.000
_cell.length_b   1.000
_cell.length_c   1.000
_cell.angle_alpha   90.00
_cell.angle_beta   90.00
_cell.angle_gamma   90.00
#
_symmetry.space_group_name_H-M   'P 1'
#
loop_
_entity.id
_entity.type
_entity.pdbx_description
1 polymer ?
#
loop_
_entity_poly.entity_id
_entity_poly.type
_entity_poly.pdbx_seq_one_letter_code
_entity_poly.pdbx_strand_id
1 'polypeptide(L)'
;MRWINPPDFRNPISVSKAKKAISDYKKALGQPEGLAELTVFYCEEVFDFLAGCGMDDEGYYDALVRMFEQALKYVRALPAAQQAAFLARLDRVRQLGQNVGWGVGDDFDHFWSEAGLAGAE
;
A
#
# COMPACT_ATOMS: atom_id res chain seq x y z
N MET A 1 1.31 13.60 9.67
CA MET A 1 1.32 12.32 10.43
C MET A 1 2.67 11.62 10.37
N ARG A 2 3.14 11.06 11.51
CA ARG A 2 4.56 10.75 11.72
C ARG A 2 4.91 9.27 11.76
N TRP A 3 3.99 8.29 11.78
CA TRP A 3 4.36 6.88 12.05
C TRP A 3 3.54 5.82 11.29
N ILE A 4 4.19 4.71 10.94
CA ILE A 4 3.72 3.44 10.38
C ILE A 4 4.24 2.37 11.36
N ASN A 5 3.36 1.46 11.76
CA ASN A 5 3.54 0.30 12.63
C ASN A 5 4.83 0.27 13.50
N PRO A 6 4.78 0.56 14.81
CA PRO A 6 5.90 0.25 15.68
C PRO A 6 5.96 -1.27 15.96
N PRO A 7 7.01 -2.00 15.51
CA PRO A 7 7.29 -3.34 16.05
C PRO A 7 7.65 -3.28 17.55
N ASP A 8 8.05 -2.10 18.01
CA ASP A 8 8.28 -1.71 19.39
C ASP A 8 7.82 -0.25 19.56
N PHE A 9 6.92 0.04 20.51
CA PHE A 9 6.35 1.38 20.74
C PHE A 9 7.41 2.46 21.06
N ARG A 10 8.67 2.08 21.30
CA ARG A 10 9.80 2.99 21.54
C ARG A 10 10.52 3.39 20.24
N ASN A 11 10.27 2.71 19.11
CA ASN A 11 10.86 3.06 17.83
C ASN A 11 9.87 2.97 16.65
N PRO A 12 8.83 3.81 16.62
CA PRO A 12 7.90 3.85 15.50
C PRO A 12 8.62 4.21 14.19
N ILE A 13 8.28 3.52 13.09
CA ILE A 13 8.81 3.83 11.76
C ILE A 13 8.00 4.99 11.20
N SER A 14 8.62 6.01 10.61
CA SER A 14 7.85 7.18 10.18
C SER A 14 7.24 7.01 8.80
N VAL A 15 5.97 7.35 8.59
CA VAL A 15 5.34 7.41 7.24
C VAL A 15 6.20 8.24 6.28
N SER A 16 6.67 9.40 6.75
CA SER A 16 7.55 10.27 5.98
C SER A 16 8.90 9.62 5.68
N LYS A 17 9.45 8.84 6.63
CA LYS A 17 10.70 8.08 6.42
C LYS A 17 10.51 6.92 5.45
N ALA A 18 9.40 6.17 5.55
CA ALA A 18 9.07 5.08 4.65
C ALA A 18 8.88 5.61 3.21
N LYS A 19 8.08 6.67 3.03
CA LYS A 19 7.92 7.36 1.74
C LYS A 19 9.25 7.86 1.19
N LYS A 20 10.11 8.42 2.05
CA LYS A 20 11.45 8.86 1.67
C LYS A 20 12.32 7.68 1.23
N ALA A 21 12.32 6.57 1.95
CA ALA A 21 13.08 5.37 1.60
C ALA A 21 12.67 4.81 0.24
N ILE A 22 11.35 4.76 -0.05
CA ILE A 22 10.83 4.39 -1.37
C ILE A 22 11.33 5.34 -2.46
N SER A 23 11.27 6.66 -2.21
CA SER A 23 11.73 7.68 -3.15
C SER A 23 13.25 7.60 -3.40
N ASP A 24 14.04 7.38 -2.35
CA ASP A 24 15.49 7.28 -2.44
C ASP A 24 15.90 5.98 -3.15
N TYR A 25 15.21 4.86 -2.89
CA TYR A 25 15.39 3.61 -3.64
C TYR A 25 15.07 3.77 -5.13
N LYS A 26 13.95 4.46 -5.45
CA LYS A 26 13.56 4.76 -6.83
C LYS A 26 14.64 5.53 -7.58
N LYS A 27 15.33 6.45 -6.91
CA LYS A 27 16.42 7.26 -7.49
C LYS A 27 17.72 6.48 -7.64
N ALA A 28 18.01 5.55 -6.73
CA ALA A 28 19.27 4.82 -6.71
C ALA A 28 19.31 3.66 -7.72
N LEU A 29 18.29 2.80 -7.70
CA LEU A 29 18.23 1.60 -8.54
C LEU A 29 16.91 1.50 -9.31
N GLY A 30 15.80 1.85 -8.67
CA GLY A 30 14.48 1.89 -9.30
C GLY A 30 14.01 0.58 -9.91
N GLN A 31 14.55 -0.57 -9.47
CA GLN A 31 14.17 -1.87 -10.02
C GLN A 31 12.68 -2.12 -9.76
N PRO A 32 11.89 -2.51 -10.77
CA PRO A 32 10.44 -2.66 -10.67
C PRO A 32 10.02 -3.58 -9.52
N GLU A 33 10.72 -4.69 -9.30
CA GLU A 33 10.42 -5.67 -8.25
C GLU A 33 10.58 -5.07 -6.85
N GLY A 34 11.68 -4.36 -6.60
CA GLY A 34 11.88 -3.70 -5.31
C GLY A 34 10.91 -2.54 -5.08
N LEU A 35 10.48 -1.84 -6.14
CA LEU A 35 9.43 -0.82 -6.02
C LEU A 35 8.08 -1.45 -5.69
N ALA A 36 7.75 -2.60 -6.29
CA ALA A 36 6.56 -3.37 -5.96
C ALA A 36 6.61 -3.83 -4.50
N GLU A 37 7.70 -4.46 -4.05
CA GLU A 37 7.86 -4.92 -2.67
C GLU A 37 7.71 -3.79 -1.66
N LEU A 38 8.43 -2.68 -1.84
CA LEU A 38 8.41 -1.59 -0.87
C LEU A 38 7.04 -0.89 -0.79
N THR A 39 6.33 -0.78 -1.90
CA THR A 39 5.01 -0.13 -1.92
C THR A 39 3.91 -1.05 -1.39
N VAL A 40 3.96 -2.35 -1.68
CA VAL A 40 3.05 -3.35 -1.09
C VAL A 40 3.26 -3.44 0.42
N PHE A 41 4.52 -3.55 0.86
CA PHE A 41 4.86 -3.60 2.28
C PHE A 41 4.42 -2.34 3.03
N TYR A 42 4.54 -1.16 2.42
CA TYR A 42 4.01 0.08 3.00
C TYR A 42 2.50 -0.04 3.28
N CYS A 43 1.72 -0.55 2.32
CA CYS A 43 0.27 -0.68 2.49
C CYS A 43 -0.08 -1.67 3.60
N GLU A 44 0.62 -2.80 3.69
CA GLU A 44 0.45 -3.79 4.76
C GLU A 44 0.71 -3.15 6.14
N GLU A 45 1.83 -2.43 6.29
CA GLU A 45 2.22 -1.79 7.55
C GLU A 45 1.26 -0.67 7.98
N VAL A 46 0.58 0.00 7.04
CA VAL A 46 -0.50 0.94 7.40
C VAL A 46 -1.64 0.21 8.10
N PHE A 47 -2.07 -0.94 7.57
CA PHE A 47 -3.19 -1.67 8.15
C PHE A 47 -2.84 -2.35 9.48
N ASP A 48 -1.62 -2.86 9.62
CA ASP A 48 -1.14 -3.37 10.91
C ASP A 48 -1.11 -2.24 11.97
N PHE A 49 -0.72 -1.02 11.58
CA PHE A 49 -0.81 0.14 12.45
C PHE A 49 -2.25 0.49 12.84
N LEU A 50 -3.16 0.53 11.85
CA LEU A 50 -4.57 0.87 12.07
C LEU A 50 -5.28 -0.15 12.98
N ALA A 51 -4.86 -1.42 12.95
CA ALA A 51 -5.38 -2.45 13.86
C ALA A 51 -5.02 -2.17 15.33
N GLY A 52 -3.88 -1.54 15.58
CA GLY A 52 -3.43 -1.17 16.94
C GLY A 52 -3.84 0.23 17.38
N CYS A 53 -4.17 1.13 16.45
CA CYS A 53 -4.42 2.55 16.70
C CYS A 53 -5.40 3.14 15.67
N GLY A 54 -6.43 3.87 16.13
CA GLY A 54 -7.27 4.66 15.23
C GLY A 54 -6.52 5.84 14.60
N MET A 55 -6.95 6.26 13.42
CA MET A 55 -6.42 7.43 12.72
C MET A 55 -7.56 8.27 12.14
N ASP A 56 -7.56 9.58 12.43
CA ASP A 56 -8.62 10.52 12.04
C ASP A 56 -8.03 11.68 11.23
N ASP A 57 -7.53 11.37 10.04
CA ASP A 57 -6.91 12.32 9.11
C ASP A 57 -7.18 11.84 7.68
N GLU A 58 -8.09 12.51 6.99
CA GLU A 58 -8.45 12.23 5.60
C GLU A 58 -7.21 12.22 4.68
N GLY A 59 -6.29 13.17 4.88
CA GLY A 59 -5.06 13.26 4.09
C GLY A 59 -4.11 12.08 4.30
N TYR A 60 -4.22 11.36 5.42
CA TYR A 60 -3.52 10.10 5.62
C TYR A 60 -4.11 8.97 4.77
N TYR A 61 -5.43 8.87 4.72
CA TYR A 61 -6.14 7.88 3.92
C TYR A 61 -5.95 8.13 2.42
N ASP A 62 -6.03 9.39 1.97
CA ASP A 62 -5.66 9.79 0.60
C ASP A 62 -4.24 9.33 0.23
N ALA A 63 -3.32 9.45 1.19
CA ALA A 63 -1.94 9.03 1.03
C ALA A 63 -1.78 7.51 0.93
N LEU A 64 -2.60 6.74 1.66
CA LEU A 64 -2.67 5.29 1.57
C LEU A 64 -3.23 4.85 0.21
N VAL A 65 -4.35 5.44 -0.20
CA VAL A 65 -5.02 5.18 -1.48
C VAL A 65 -4.08 5.41 -2.65
N ARG A 66 -3.38 6.56 -2.68
CA ARG A 66 -2.37 6.85 -3.71
C ARG A 66 -1.21 5.85 -3.71
N MET A 67 -0.81 5.34 -2.54
CA MET A 67 0.25 4.33 -2.48
C MET A 67 -0.22 2.97 -3.01
N PHE A 68 -1.48 2.60 -2.73
CA PHE A 68 -2.08 1.37 -3.23
C PHE A 68 -2.18 1.37 -4.77
N GLU A 69 -2.67 2.47 -5.35
CA GLU A 69 -2.68 2.64 -6.82
C GLU A 69 -1.26 2.52 -7.40
N GLN A 70 -0.28 3.14 -6.75
CA GLN A 70 1.11 3.08 -7.20
C GLN A 70 1.70 1.67 -7.08
N ALA A 71 1.33 0.91 -6.04
CA ALA A 71 1.73 -0.48 -5.87
C ALA A 71 1.16 -1.35 -7.00
N LEU A 72 -0.12 -1.20 -7.33
CA LEU A 72 -0.75 -1.89 -8.46
C LEU A 72 0.00 -1.60 -9.78
N LYS A 73 0.32 -0.32 -10.04
CA LYS A 73 1.11 0.06 -11.24
C LYS A 73 2.48 -0.63 -11.28
N TYR A 74 3.19 -0.72 -10.16
CA TYR A 74 4.49 -1.39 -10.10
C TYR A 74 4.36 -2.91 -10.29
N VAL A 75 3.39 -3.53 -9.63
CA VAL A 75 3.14 -4.97 -9.75
C VAL A 75 2.74 -5.34 -11.17
N ARG A 76 1.85 -4.57 -11.82
CA ARG A 76 1.42 -4.83 -13.20
C ARG A 76 2.53 -4.67 -14.23
N ALA A 77 3.60 -3.93 -13.90
CA ALA A 77 4.79 -3.80 -14.73
C ALA A 77 5.77 -4.99 -14.63
N LEU A 78 5.57 -5.91 -13.66
CA LEU A 78 6.39 -7.10 -13.51
C LEU A 78 6.03 -8.20 -14.52
N PRO A 79 6.92 -9.18 -14.77
CA PRO A 79 6.56 -10.40 -15.48
C PRO A 79 5.38 -11.12 -14.79
N ALA A 80 4.46 -11.69 -15.58
CA ALA A 80 3.24 -12.32 -15.07
C ALA A 80 3.49 -13.35 -13.95
N ALA A 81 4.58 -14.12 -14.05
CA ALA A 81 4.97 -15.11 -13.05
C ALA A 81 5.25 -14.52 -11.65
N GLN A 82 5.63 -13.24 -11.57
CA GLN A 82 5.93 -12.55 -10.30
C GLN A 82 4.72 -11.79 -9.76
N GLN A 83 3.72 -11.46 -10.59
CA GLN A 83 2.59 -10.63 -10.19
C GLN A 83 1.71 -11.31 -9.13
N ALA A 84 1.48 -12.61 -9.26
CA ALA A 84 0.48 -13.34 -8.47
C ALA A 84 0.69 -13.20 -6.95
N ALA A 85 1.94 -13.30 -6.47
CA ALA A 85 2.25 -13.19 -5.05
C ALA A 85 1.96 -11.78 -4.49
N PHE A 86 2.29 -10.74 -5.26
CA PHE A 86 2.01 -9.36 -4.88
C PHE A 86 0.52 -9.03 -4.94
N LEU A 87 -0.18 -9.48 -5.98
CA LEU A 87 -1.61 -9.27 -6.11
C LEU A 87 -2.40 -9.93 -4.98
N ALA A 88 -1.98 -11.12 -4.53
CA ALA A 88 -2.60 -11.76 -3.37
C ALA A 88 -2.40 -10.95 -2.06
N ARG A 89 -1.27 -10.25 -1.90
CA ARG A 89 -1.03 -9.34 -0.77
C ARG A 89 -1.91 -8.09 -0.89
N LEU A 90 -1.96 -7.48 -2.07
CA LEU A 90 -2.77 -6.30 -2.33
C LEU A 90 -4.28 -6.58 -2.23
N ASP A 91 -4.76 -7.76 -2.61
CA ASP A 91 -6.17 -8.11 -2.39
C ASP A 91 -6.50 -8.19 -0.89
N ARG A 92 -5.60 -8.72 -0.05
CA ARG A 92 -5.79 -8.68 1.41
C ARG A 92 -5.87 -7.25 1.93
N VAL A 93 -4.95 -6.37 1.49
CA VAL A 93 -5.00 -4.93 1.81
C VAL A 93 -6.33 -4.32 1.36
N ARG A 94 -6.80 -4.67 0.15
CA ARG A 94 -8.10 -4.22 -0.39
C ARG A 94 -9.26 -4.64 0.51
N GLN A 95 -9.29 -5.90 0.93
CA GLN A 95 -10.32 -6.41 1.84
C GLN A 95 -10.30 -5.72 3.21
N LEU A 96 -9.11 -5.42 3.74
CA LEU A 96 -8.98 -4.67 5.00
C LEU A 96 -9.52 -3.24 4.85
N GLY A 97 -9.29 -2.60 3.71
CA GLY A 97 -9.77 -1.26 3.39
C GLY A 97 -11.30 -1.12 3.38
N GLN A 98 -12.04 -2.22 3.15
CA GLN A 98 -13.51 -2.22 3.16
C GLN A 98 -14.10 -1.86 4.53
N ASN A 99 -13.34 -2.07 5.61
CA ASN A 99 -13.77 -1.76 6.96
C ASN A 99 -13.27 -0.39 7.45
N VAL A 100 -12.63 0.39 6.56
CA VAL A 100 -12.11 1.72 6.86
C VAL A 100 -13.08 2.77 6.32
N GLY A 101 -13.31 3.83 7.11
CA GLY A 101 -14.08 4.99 6.66
C GLY A 101 -13.38 5.79 5.55
N TRP A 102 -13.86 6.99 5.26
CA TRP A 102 -13.22 7.91 4.32
C TRP A 102 -13.12 7.42 2.86
N GLY A 103 -13.97 6.48 2.44
CA GLY A 103 -14.03 6.04 1.03
C GLY A 103 -12.86 5.13 0.58
N VAL A 104 -11.99 4.69 1.50
CA VAL A 104 -10.82 3.87 1.16
C VAL A 104 -11.18 2.58 0.43
N GLY A 105 -12.25 1.90 0.87
CA GLY A 105 -12.72 0.68 0.21
C GLY A 105 -13.17 0.90 -1.23
N ASP A 106 -13.94 1.97 -1.46
CA ASP A 106 -14.44 2.34 -2.80
C ASP A 106 -13.28 2.69 -3.74
N ASP A 107 -12.31 3.47 -3.27
CA ASP A 107 -11.12 3.83 -4.06
C ASP A 107 -10.26 2.61 -4.38
N PHE A 108 -10.05 1.71 -3.41
CA PHE A 108 -9.29 0.49 -3.66
C PHE A 108 -9.97 -0.40 -4.70
N ASP A 109 -11.30 -0.54 -4.65
CA ASP A 109 -12.07 -1.31 -5.61
C ASP A 109 -12.05 -0.68 -7.00
N HIS A 110 -12.12 0.65 -7.07
CA HIS A 110 -11.94 1.41 -8.30
C HIS A 110 -10.58 1.09 -8.95
N PHE A 111 -9.48 1.25 -8.22
CA PHE A 111 -8.14 1.00 -8.76
C PHE A 111 -7.87 -0.48 -9.06
N TRP A 112 -8.45 -1.38 -8.27
CA TRP A 112 -8.39 -2.82 -8.54
C TRP A 112 -9.06 -3.16 -9.88
N SER A 113 -10.23 -2.58 -10.14
CA SER A 113 -10.95 -2.73 -11.40
C SER A 113 -10.18 -2.11 -12.57
N GLU A 114 -9.68 -0.88 -12.43
CA GLU A 114 -8.86 -0.21 -13.46
C GLU A 114 -7.59 -0.99 -13.83
N ALA A 115 -7.01 -1.73 -12.87
CA ALA A 115 -5.87 -2.60 -13.11
C ALA A 115 -6.22 -3.89 -13.92
N GLY A 116 -7.51 -4.12 -14.20
CA GLY A 116 -8.03 -5.28 -14.90
C GLY A 116 -8.16 -6.52 -14.02
N LEU A 117 -8.34 -6.34 -12.71
CA LEU A 117 -8.37 -7.42 -11.72
C LEU A 117 -9.78 -7.71 -11.15
N ALA A 118 -10.79 -6.93 -11.57
CA ALA A 118 -12.17 -7.29 -11.29
C ALA A 118 -12.49 -8.60 -12.03
N GLY A 119 -12.96 -9.60 -11.29
CA GLY A 119 -13.37 -10.88 -11.87
C GLY A 119 -14.46 -10.64 -12.91
N ALA A 120 -14.34 -11.32 -14.06
CA ALA A 120 -15.52 -11.63 -14.85
C ALA A 120 -16.41 -12.49 -13.95
N GLU A 121 -17.58 -11.98 -13.60
CA GLU A 121 -18.64 -12.72 -12.92
C GLU A 121 -19.03 -13.98 -13.69
#